data_AF-A0A961YPY1-F1
#
_entry.id   AF-A0A961YPY1-F1
#
_cell.length_a   1.000
_cell.length_b   1.000
_cell.length_c   1.000
_cell.angle_alpha   90.00
_cell.angle_beta   90.00
_cell.angle_gamma   90.00
#
_symmetry.space_group_name_H-M   'P 1'
#
loop_
_entity.id
_entity.type
_entity.pdbx_description
1 polymer ?
#
loop_
_entity_poly.entity_id
_entity_poly.type
_entity_poly.pdbx_seq_one_letter_code
_entity_poly.pdbx_strand_id
1 'polypeptide(L)'
;MSTFDATAGSNNSKLTEIRKTLKHRGFVEDNGELVVVKNGIEVRLQGHFKLDKNNKVKEGKLFGVVVKEYGGDELYRITHMNVKVDKFLDAAYGSSDKWHKYIPKMFAEEDGILGSFFDDKLYGFNKKDKLIGYGGDDELHGGKGNDILKGYTGNDAFVFDEKLNSKHNVDTIRDWNYLKGQGGGTDSIWLDDKIFTAFKGMDGEGISSKNFVVGSKAKTADQYLVFRENKQKLYYDADGAGGDAKVLFAKFSGHHDIGYGDFLIV
;
A
#
# COMPACT_ATOMS: atom_id res chain seq x y z
N MET A 1 12.17 -6.76 -6.61
CA MET A 1 11.38 -5.64 -6.06
C MET A 1 10.59 -4.93 -7.15
N SER A 2 9.29 -5.18 -7.20
CA SER A 2 8.36 -4.48 -8.11
C SER A 2 7.59 -3.38 -7.38
N THR A 3 7.28 -2.29 -8.07
CA THR A 3 6.67 -1.10 -7.44
C THR A 3 5.27 -0.86 -7.97
N PHE A 4 4.33 -0.77 -7.05
CA PHE A 4 2.97 -0.28 -7.21
C PHE A 4 2.81 1.06 -6.50
N ASP A 5 3.05 2.16 -7.21
CA ASP A 5 2.83 3.52 -6.72
C ASP A 5 1.54 4.15 -7.28
N ALA A 6 0.48 4.25 -6.46
CA ALA A 6 -0.79 4.90 -6.84
C ALA A 6 -0.68 6.44 -6.98
N THR A 7 0.38 7.05 -6.43
CA THR A 7 0.64 8.49 -6.46
C THR A 7 1.44 8.92 -7.69
N ALA A 8 2.34 8.06 -8.18
CA ALA A 8 3.26 8.39 -9.27
C ALA A 8 3.13 7.44 -10.46
N GLY A 9 2.48 7.91 -11.52
CA GLY A 9 2.27 7.09 -12.70
C GLY A 9 3.55 6.77 -13.50
N SER A 10 4.60 7.58 -13.42
CA SER A 10 5.82 7.45 -14.24
C SER A 10 6.87 6.51 -13.66
N ASN A 11 6.82 6.25 -12.35
CA ASN A 11 7.77 5.39 -11.63
C ASN A 11 7.14 4.04 -11.23
N ASN A 12 5.96 3.73 -11.77
CA ASN A 12 5.22 2.52 -11.44
C ASN A 12 5.45 1.43 -12.51
N SER A 13 6.35 0.49 -12.21
CA SER A 13 6.69 -0.62 -13.11
C SER A 13 5.49 -1.54 -13.32
N LYS A 14 4.74 -1.85 -12.25
CA LYS A 14 3.53 -2.68 -12.30
C LYS A 14 2.47 -2.07 -13.24
N LEU A 15 2.00 -0.84 -13.01
CA LEU A 15 0.98 -0.18 -13.86
C LEU A 15 1.43 0.06 -15.30
N THR A 16 2.74 0.15 -15.54
CA THR A 16 3.28 0.25 -16.90
C THR A 16 3.01 -1.03 -17.70
N GLU A 17 3.01 -2.19 -17.07
CA GLU A 17 2.69 -3.48 -17.72
C GLU A 17 1.25 -3.54 -18.19
N ILE A 18 0.28 -3.13 -17.37
CA ILE A 18 -1.14 -3.02 -17.77
C ILE A 18 -1.24 -2.25 -19.08
N ARG A 19 -0.64 -1.06 -19.13
CA ARG A 19 -0.70 -0.22 -20.32
C ARG A 19 -0.02 -0.86 -21.53
N LYS A 20 1.17 -1.45 -21.35
CA LYS A 20 1.88 -2.14 -22.45
C LYS A 20 1.05 -3.29 -23.02
N THR A 21 0.42 -4.07 -22.16
CA THR A 21 -0.42 -5.21 -22.55
C THR A 21 -1.69 -4.76 -23.25
N LEU A 22 -2.37 -3.73 -22.72
CA LEU A 22 -3.63 -3.25 -23.26
C LEU A 22 -3.50 -2.49 -24.60
N LYS A 23 -2.35 -1.92 -24.96
CA LYS A 23 -2.18 -1.11 -26.19
C LYS A 23 -2.67 -1.77 -27.50
N HIS A 24 -2.85 -3.08 -27.53
CA HIS A 24 -3.42 -3.80 -28.65
C HIS A 24 -4.91 -4.07 -28.43
N ARG A 25 -5.76 -3.60 -29.36
CA ARG A 25 -7.21 -3.78 -29.30
C ARG A 25 -7.56 -5.26 -29.48
N GLY A 26 -8.20 -5.88 -28.50
CA GLY A 26 -8.77 -7.22 -28.60
C GLY A 26 -8.80 -7.91 -27.24
N PHE A 27 -10.00 -8.16 -26.70
CA PHE A 27 -10.21 -8.89 -25.46
C PHE A 27 -10.79 -10.26 -25.77
N VAL A 28 -10.39 -11.27 -24.99
CA VAL A 28 -11.10 -12.54 -24.90
C VAL A 28 -11.95 -12.49 -23.63
N GLU A 29 -13.22 -12.84 -23.74
CA GLU A 29 -14.05 -13.03 -22.55
C GLU A 29 -13.75 -14.40 -21.94
N ASP A 30 -13.42 -14.41 -20.65
CA ASP A 30 -13.15 -15.62 -19.88
C ASP A 30 -13.83 -15.48 -18.53
N ASN A 31 -14.85 -16.29 -18.27
CA ASN A 31 -15.63 -16.29 -17.04
C ASN A 31 -16.15 -14.89 -16.61
N GLY A 32 -16.54 -14.06 -17.59
CA GLY A 32 -17.08 -12.71 -17.35
C GLY A 32 -16.00 -11.63 -17.14
N GLU A 33 -14.72 -11.98 -17.26
CA GLU A 33 -13.60 -11.04 -17.29
C GLU A 33 -13.15 -10.76 -18.72
N LEU A 34 -12.53 -9.60 -18.94
CA LEU A 34 -11.89 -9.30 -20.22
C LEU A 34 -10.40 -9.53 -20.11
N VAL A 35 -9.89 -10.45 -20.91
CA VAL A 35 -8.51 -10.93 -20.84
C VAL A 35 -7.73 -10.47 -22.06
N VAL A 36 -6.51 -9.98 -21.82
CA VAL A 36 -5.50 -9.71 -22.85
C VAL A 36 -4.21 -10.38 -22.44
N VAL A 37 -3.62 -11.11 -23.36
CA VAL A 37 -2.29 -11.71 -23.19
C VAL A 37 -1.32 -11.06 -24.16
N LYS A 38 -0.21 -10.56 -23.65
CA LYS A 38 0.86 -10.00 -24.47
C LYS A 38 2.22 -10.20 -23.81
N ASN A 39 3.19 -10.65 -24.60
CA ASN A 39 4.59 -10.80 -24.16
C ASN A 39 4.74 -11.61 -22.86
N GLY A 40 3.95 -12.68 -22.71
CA GLY A 40 3.96 -13.52 -21.50
C GLY A 40 3.21 -12.95 -20.30
N ILE A 41 2.61 -11.76 -20.41
CA ILE A 41 1.79 -11.16 -19.35
C ILE A 41 0.31 -11.26 -19.73
N GLU A 42 -0.50 -11.70 -18.77
CA GLU A 42 -1.95 -11.72 -18.85
C GLU A 42 -2.53 -10.62 -17.96
N VAL A 43 -3.35 -9.75 -18.56
CA VAL A 43 -4.12 -8.73 -17.85
C VAL A 43 -5.60 -9.11 -17.92
N ARG A 44 -6.22 -9.25 -16.75
CA ARG A 44 -7.65 -9.53 -16.60
C ARG A 44 -8.34 -8.29 -16.05
N LEU A 45 -9.32 -7.78 -16.78
CA LEU A 45 -10.17 -6.70 -16.33
C LEU A 45 -11.44 -7.29 -15.75
N GLN A 46 -11.66 -7.04 -14.47
CA GLN A 46 -12.81 -7.54 -13.73
C GLN A 46 -13.84 -6.42 -13.60
N GLY A 47 -15.05 -6.66 -14.09
CA GLY A 47 -16.05 -5.60 -14.18
C GLY A 47 -17.39 -6.06 -14.71
N HIS A 48 -18.28 -5.09 -14.83
CA HIS A 48 -19.53 -5.24 -15.56
C HIS A 48 -19.44 -4.43 -16.83
N PHE A 49 -19.36 -5.13 -17.97
CA PHE A 49 -19.11 -4.53 -19.27
C PHE A 49 -20.29 -4.75 -20.21
N LYS A 50 -20.57 -3.74 -21.04
CA LYS A 50 -21.42 -3.90 -22.21
C LYS A 50 -20.54 -3.86 -23.44
N LEU A 51 -20.59 -4.95 -24.20
CA LEU A 51 -19.88 -5.08 -25.46
C LEU A 51 -20.76 -4.58 -26.62
N ASP A 52 -20.12 -4.03 -27.64
CA ASP A 52 -20.76 -3.75 -28.92
C ASP A 52 -20.89 -5.03 -29.77
N LYS A 53 -21.53 -4.91 -30.94
CA LYS A 53 -21.72 -6.01 -31.90
C LYS A 53 -20.42 -6.64 -32.43
N ASN A 54 -19.27 -6.03 -32.18
CA ASN A 54 -17.94 -6.52 -32.58
C ASN A 54 -17.13 -6.96 -31.34
N ASN A 55 -17.78 -7.23 -30.21
CA ASN A 55 -17.17 -7.61 -28.94
C ASN A 55 -16.19 -6.58 -28.37
N LYS A 56 -16.38 -5.29 -28.69
CA LYS A 56 -15.58 -4.21 -28.09
C LYS A 56 -16.33 -3.60 -26.91
N VAL A 57 -15.58 -3.30 -25.85
CA VAL A 57 -16.12 -2.62 -24.67
C VAL A 57 -16.66 -1.25 -25.06
N LYS A 58 -17.96 -1.03 -24.83
CA LYS A 58 -18.64 0.25 -25.09
C LYS A 58 -18.78 1.07 -23.83
N GLU A 59 -19.25 0.45 -22.76
CA GLU A 59 -19.45 1.07 -21.44
C GLU A 59 -19.38 0.01 -20.35
N GLY A 60 -19.19 0.44 -19.11
CA GLY A 60 -19.09 -0.48 -17.99
C GLY A 60 -18.33 0.10 -16.82
N LYS A 61 -18.36 -0.63 -15.71
CA LYS A 61 -17.56 -0.34 -14.53
C LYS A 61 -16.49 -1.41 -14.36
N LEU A 62 -15.25 -0.98 -14.19
CA LEU A 62 -14.11 -1.77 -13.81
C LEU A 62 -14.00 -1.74 -12.29
N PHE A 63 -14.04 -2.91 -11.64
CA PHE A 63 -13.85 -3.06 -10.20
C PHE A 63 -12.54 -3.72 -9.81
N GLY A 64 -11.83 -4.31 -10.78
CA GLY A 64 -10.53 -4.88 -10.52
C GLY A 64 -9.70 -5.10 -11.75
N VAL A 65 -8.39 -5.18 -11.53
CA VAL A 65 -7.40 -5.55 -12.54
C VAL A 65 -6.49 -6.60 -11.91
N VAL A 66 -6.34 -7.72 -12.59
CA VAL A 66 -5.37 -8.76 -12.22
C VAL A 66 -4.27 -8.77 -13.27
N VAL A 67 -3.02 -8.79 -12.81
CA VAL A 67 -1.87 -8.97 -13.68
C VAL A 67 -1.11 -10.19 -13.22
N LYS A 68 -0.84 -11.09 -14.16
CA LYS A 68 -0.18 -12.36 -13.88
C LYS A 68 0.69 -12.79 -15.05
N GLU A 69 1.65 -13.66 -14.77
CA GLU A 69 2.35 -14.37 -15.84
C GLU A 69 1.36 -15.30 -16.57
N TYR A 70 1.47 -15.37 -17.90
CA TYR A 70 0.59 -16.20 -18.69
C TYR A 70 0.80 -17.69 -18.36
N GLY A 71 -0.22 -18.31 -17.77
CA GLY A 71 -0.13 -19.67 -17.23
C GLY A 71 0.65 -19.81 -15.92
N GLY A 72 1.07 -18.69 -15.31
CA GLY A 72 1.87 -18.64 -14.09
C GLY A 72 1.18 -17.91 -12.94
N ASP A 73 2.00 -17.31 -12.08
CA ASP A 73 1.57 -16.69 -10.83
C ASP A 73 1.04 -15.26 -11.00
N GLU A 74 0.21 -14.84 -10.05
CA GLU A 74 -0.26 -13.47 -9.93
C GLU A 74 0.88 -12.54 -9.52
N LEU A 75 1.08 -11.49 -10.30
CA LEU A 75 2.11 -10.47 -10.05
C LEU A 75 1.55 -9.33 -9.19
N TYR A 76 0.26 -9.04 -9.32
CA TYR A 76 -0.49 -8.16 -8.41
C TYR A 76 -1.96 -8.10 -8.82
N ARG A 77 -2.77 -7.57 -7.91
CA ARG A 77 -4.18 -7.27 -8.16
C ARG A 77 -4.61 -5.96 -7.54
N ILE A 78 -5.47 -5.27 -8.28
CA ILE A 78 -6.21 -4.10 -7.82
C ILE A 78 -7.67 -4.52 -7.72
N THR A 79 -8.33 -4.20 -6.61
CA THR A 79 -9.75 -4.50 -6.35
C THR A 79 -10.46 -3.27 -5.81
N HIS A 80 -11.79 -3.33 -5.76
CA HIS A 80 -12.66 -2.26 -5.27
C HIS A 80 -12.59 -0.94 -6.06
N MET A 81 -11.99 -0.99 -7.25
CA MET A 81 -11.96 0.15 -8.16
C MET A 81 -13.39 0.60 -8.49
N ASN A 82 -13.59 1.88 -8.73
CA ASN A 82 -14.87 2.42 -9.22
C ASN A 82 -14.64 3.27 -10.46
N VAL A 83 -14.05 2.64 -11.49
CA VAL A 83 -13.59 3.34 -12.69
C VAL A 83 -14.47 2.99 -13.89
N LYS A 84 -14.84 3.98 -14.70
CA LYS A 84 -15.49 3.69 -15.98
C LYS A 84 -14.49 3.05 -16.93
N VAL A 85 -14.83 1.88 -17.47
CA VAL A 85 -13.92 1.09 -18.31
C VAL A 85 -13.52 1.83 -19.59
N ASP A 86 -14.41 2.61 -20.19
CA ASP A 86 -14.12 3.41 -21.39
C ASP A 86 -13.03 4.46 -21.12
N LYS A 87 -13.06 5.08 -19.94
CA LYS A 87 -12.06 6.08 -19.52
C LYS A 87 -10.72 5.43 -19.19
N PHE A 88 -10.75 4.28 -18.53
CA PHE A 88 -9.56 3.49 -18.26
C PHE A 88 -8.87 3.06 -19.56
N LEU A 89 -9.64 2.52 -20.52
CA LEU A 89 -9.11 2.10 -21.81
C LEU A 89 -8.63 3.28 -22.66
N ASP A 90 -9.35 4.42 -22.69
CA ASP A 90 -8.87 5.64 -23.37
C ASP A 90 -7.53 6.13 -22.80
N ALA A 91 -7.36 6.08 -21.47
CA ALA A 91 -6.09 6.42 -20.83
C ALA A 91 -4.98 5.43 -21.21
N ALA A 92 -5.27 4.12 -21.18
CA ALA A 92 -4.30 3.07 -21.53
C ALA A 92 -3.84 3.17 -22.99
N TYR A 93 -4.78 3.43 -23.91
CA TYR A 93 -4.53 3.56 -25.36
C TYR A 93 -3.94 4.92 -25.73
N GLY A 94 -4.02 5.90 -24.84
CA GLY A 94 -3.50 7.24 -25.04
C GLY A 94 -1.98 7.38 -24.97
N SER A 95 -1.53 8.63 -25.08
CA SER A 95 -0.12 9.01 -24.83
C SER A 95 0.32 8.65 -23.42
N SER A 96 1.64 8.65 -23.16
CA SER A 96 2.13 8.36 -21.80
C SER A 96 1.56 9.30 -20.77
N ASP A 97 1.48 10.58 -21.14
CA ASP A 97 0.94 11.62 -20.28
C ASP A 97 -0.52 11.37 -19.91
N LYS A 98 -1.34 10.84 -20.82
CA LYS A 98 -2.74 10.51 -20.51
C LYS A 98 -2.83 9.44 -19.43
N TRP A 99 -2.04 8.38 -19.54
CA TRP A 99 -2.00 7.30 -18.55
C TRP A 99 -1.55 7.82 -17.18
N HIS A 100 -0.41 8.51 -17.14
CA HIS A 100 0.15 9.04 -15.90
C HIS A 100 -0.81 10.01 -15.19
N LYS A 101 -1.51 10.88 -15.93
CA LYS A 101 -2.52 11.80 -15.37
C LYS A 101 -3.81 11.12 -14.95
N TYR A 102 -4.06 9.89 -15.42
CA TYR A 102 -5.27 9.15 -15.10
C TYR A 102 -5.12 8.27 -13.86
N ILE A 103 -3.90 7.78 -13.57
CA ILE A 103 -3.61 6.91 -12.41
C ILE A 103 -4.16 7.47 -11.08
N PRO A 104 -3.91 8.72 -10.67
CA PRO A 104 -4.48 9.23 -9.42
C PRO A 104 -6.01 9.25 -9.37
N LYS A 105 -6.67 9.26 -10.53
CA LYS A 105 -8.14 9.18 -10.63
C LYS A 105 -8.64 7.74 -10.54
N MET A 106 -7.80 6.77 -10.91
CA MET A 106 -8.11 5.36 -10.76
C MET A 106 -8.15 4.96 -9.29
N PHE A 107 -7.29 5.57 -8.47
CA PHE A 107 -7.12 5.28 -7.05
C PHE A 107 -7.77 6.31 -6.11
N ALA A 108 -8.76 7.06 -6.61
CA ALA A 108 -9.33 8.18 -5.86
C ALA A 108 -10.32 7.74 -4.76
N GLU A 109 -10.70 6.47 -4.74
CA GLU A 109 -11.68 5.86 -3.84
C GLU A 109 -10.99 4.86 -2.91
N GLU A 110 -11.74 4.11 -2.10
CA GLU A 110 -11.16 3.03 -1.28
C GLU A 110 -10.77 1.85 -2.18
N ASP A 111 -9.48 1.52 -2.22
CA ASP A 111 -8.92 0.49 -3.09
C ASP A 111 -8.33 -0.68 -2.32
N GLY A 112 -8.36 -1.87 -2.93
CA GLY A 112 -7.60 -3.02 -2.46
C GLY A 112 -6.41 -3.28 -3.36
N ILE A 113 -5.20 -3.15 -2.83
CA ILE A 113 -3.94 -3.36 -3.53
C ILE A 113 -3.29 -4.62 -2.96
N LEU A 114 -3.12 -5.62 -3.82
CA LEU A 114 -2.58 -6.92 -3.49
C LEU A 114 -1.27 -7.10 -4.26
N GLY A 115 -0.19 -7.35 -3.53
CA GLY A 115 1.13 -7.70 -4.03
C GLY A 115 1.20 -9.12 -4.56
N SER A 116 2.39 -9.67 -4.56
CA SER A 116 2.76 -10.97 -5.11
C SER A 116 3.42 -11.85 -4.05
N PHE A 117 3.94 -13.00 -4.46
CA PHE A 117 4.78 -13.83 -3.59
C PHE A 117 6.26 -13.39 -3.57
N PHE A 118 6.55 -12.17 -4.05
CA PHE A 118 7.88 -11.58 -4.12
C PHE A 118 7.87 -10.17 -3.52
N ASP A 119 9.07 -9.68 -3.16
CA ASP A 119 9.27 -8.34 -2.62
C ASP A 119 8.59 -7.24 -3.45
N ASP A 120 7.69 -6.53 -2.80
CA ASP A 120 6.87 -5.49 -3.38
C ASP A 120 6.96 -4.16 -2.65
N LYS A 121 6.71 -3.11 -3.43
CA LYS A 121 6.57 -1.73 -2.97
C LYS A 121 5.13 -1.31 -3.24
N LEU A 122 4.30 -1.24 -2.20
CA LEU A 122 2.88 -0.96 -2.33
C LEU A 122 2.55 0.41 -1.75
N TYR A 123 1.97 1.30 -2.56
CA TYR A 123 1.51 2.61 -2.13
C TYR A 123 0.01 2.75 -2.37
N GLY A 124 -0.72 3.07 -1.29
CA GLY A 124 -2.11 3.53 -1.35
C GLY A 124 -2.21 4.99 -1.79
N PHE A 125 -3.40 5.60 -1.67
CA PHE A 125 -3.64 6.96 -2.11
C PHE A 125 -4.29 7.85 -1.05
N ASN A 126 -5.52 8.36 -1.25
CA ASN A 126 -6.12 9.40 -0.39
C ASN A 126 -7.30 8.93 0.46
N LYS A 127 -7.67 7.65 0.35
CA LYS A 127 -8.85 7.05 0.99
C LYS A 127 -8.41 5.86 1.82
N LYS A 128 -9.37 5.16 2.42
CA LYS A 128 -9.08 4.00 3.26
C LYS A 128 -8.80 2.80 2.37
N ASP A 129 -7.53 2.57 2.14
CA ASP A 129 -7.06 1.53 1.27
C ASP A 129 -6.74 0.27 2.09
N LYS A 130 -6.73 -0.86 1.38
CA LYS A 130 -6.30 -2.14 1.92
C LYS A 130 -5.12 -2.64 1.13
N LEU A 131 -3.94 -2.63 1.75
CA LEU A 131 -2.70 -3.12 1.17
C LEU A 131 -2.38 -4.50 1.75
N ILE A 132 -2.05 -5.44 0.86
CA ILE A 132 -1.64 -6.79 1.20
C ILE A 132 -0.37 -7.14 0.42
N GLY A 133 0.72 -7.44 1.11
CA GLY A 133 1.99 -7.88 0.54
C GLY A 133 1.92 -9.31 -0.03
N TYR A 134 1.58 -10.27 0.84
CA TYR A 134 1.57 -11.73 0.66
C TYR A 134 2.89 -12.40 1.02
N GLY A 135 3.82 -12.49 0.08
CA GLY A 135 5.08 -13.19 0.30
C GLY A 135 6.26 -12.36 -0.18
N GLY A 136 7.42 -12.57 0.44
CA GLY A 136 8.59 -11.73 0.19
C GLY A 136 8.68 -10.60 1.21
N ASP A 137 9.72 -9.78 1.10
CA ASP A 137 9.94 -8.66 2.03
C ASP A 137 9.30 -7.39 1.43
N ASP A 138 8.13 -6.99 1.93
CA ASP A 138 7.31 -5.95 1.32
C ASP A 138 7.41 -4.58 2.03
N GLU A 139 7.44 -3.49 1.26
CA GLU A 139 7.28 -2.11 1.77
C GLU A 139 5.85 -1.62 1.52
N LEU A 140 5.10 -1.34 2.60
CA LEU A 140 3.69 -0.93 2.56
C LEU A 140 3.53 0.52 3.04
N HIS A 141 3.21 1.41 2.09
CA HIS A 141 2.88 2.81 2.32
C HIS A 141 1.36 3.00 2.22
N GLY A 142 0.69 3.28 3.34
CA GLY A 142 -0.77 3.46 3.36
C GLY A 142 -1.23 4.64 2.51
N GLY A 143 -0.43 5.71 2.46
CA GLY A 143 -0.84 6.98 1.87
C GLY A 143 -1.59 7.82 2.89
N LYS A 144 -2.61 8.55 2.44
CA LYS A 144 -3.54 9.25 3.33
C LYS A 144 -4.78 8.40 3.48
N GLY A 145 -5.26 8.26 4.70
CA GLY A 145 -6.46 7.48 4.95
C GLY A 145 -6.33 6.77 6.27
N ASN A 146 -7.37 6.05 6.66
CA ASN A 146 -7.21 5.11 7.77
C ASN A 146 -7.10 3.74 7.12
N ASP A 147 -5.88 3.35 6.81
CA ASP A 147 -5.61 2.21 5.93
C ASP A 147 -5.50 0.90 6.71
N ILE A 148 -5.62 -0.21 5.98
CA ILE A 148 -5.41 -1.55 6.49
C ILE A 148 -4.19 -2.12 5.79
N LEU A 149 -3.14 -2.38 6.57
CA LEU A 149 -1.88 -2.88 6.06
C LEU A 149 -1.67 -4.33 6.54
N LYS A 150 -1.21 -5.18 5.62
CA LYS A 150 -0.89 -6.58 5.87
C LYS A 150 0.33 -7.02 5.08
N GLY A 151 1.40 -7.40 5.77
CA GLY A 151 2.61 -7.91 5.11
C GLY A 151 2.47 -9.39 4.72
N TYR A 152 1.99 -10.21 5.65
CA TYR A 152 2.04 -11.67 5.63
C TYR A 152 3.47 -12.23 5.75
N THR A 153 3.93 -13.11 4.86
CA THR A 153 5.18 -13.85 5.08
C THR A 153 6.37 -13.08 4.53
N GLY A 154 7.29 -12.68 5.41
CA GLY A 154 8.51 -11.98 5.03
C GLY A 154 8.96 -11.09 6.16
N ASN A 155 9.98 -10.29 5.93
CA ASN A 155 10.35 -9.16 6.78
C ASN A 155 9.73 -7.90 6.18
N ASP A 156 8.50 -7.61 6.59
CA ASP A 156 7.74 -6.51 6.00
C ASP A 156 8.02 -5.17 6.69
N ALA A 157 7.95 -4.09 5.92
CA ALA A 157 8.12 -2.72 6.39
C ALA A 157 6.80 -1.95 6.24
N PHE A 158 6.22 -1.53 7.36
CA PHE A 158 5.08 -0.62 7.37
C PHE A 158 5.59 0.83 7.44
N VAL A 159 5.45 1.55 6.34
CA VAL A 159 6.07 2.86 6.15
C VAL A 159 5.06 3.99 6.43
N PHE A 160 5.47 4.94 7.27
CA PHE A 160 4.71 6.13 7.62
C PHE A 160 5.43 7.37 7.10
N ASP A 161 4.98 7.87 5.95
CA ASP A 161 5.58 8.96 5.18
C ASP A 161 4.60 10.10 4.84
N GLU A 162 3.37 10.00 5.33
CA GLU A 162 2.31 10.99 5.13
C GLU A 162 2.00 11.78 6.40
N LYS A 163 1.42 12.97 6.20
CA LYS A 163 1.12 13.89 7.32
C LYS A 163 0.22 13.22 8.37
N LEU A 164 0.68 13.21 9.62
CA LEU A 164 -0.03 12.56 10.71
C LEU A 164 -1.35 13.27 11.05
N ASN A 165 -2.40 12.47 11.31
CA ASN A 165 -3.69 12.99 11.78
C ASN A 165 -4.46 11.93 12.56
N SER A 166 -4.67 12.14 13.86
CA SER A 166 -5.31 11.14 14.73
C SER A 166 -6.76 10.77 14.42
N LYS A 167 -7.42 11.46 13.48
CA LYS A 167 -8.80 11.16 13.04
C LYS A 167 -8.84 10.58 11.62
N HIS A 168 -7.93 11.02 10.76
CA HIS A 168 -8.03 10.80 9.31
C HIS A 168 -6.84 10.07 8.69
N ASN A 169 -5.71 10.00 9.41
CA ASN A 169 -4.51 9.29 8.97
C ASN A 169 -3.96 8.39 10.08
N VAL A 170 -4.71 7.31 10.37
CA VAL A 170 -4.38 6.34 11.40
C VAL A 170 -4.59 4.91 10.89
N ASP A 171 -3.50 4.33 10.43
CA ASP A 171 -3.50 3.02 9.81
C ASP A 171 -3.59 1.92 10.83
N THR A 172 -4.02 0.75 10.36
CA THR A 172 -4.14 -0.47 11.15
C THR A 172 -3.32 -1.57 10.52
N ILE A 173 -2.23 -1.93 11.19
CA ILE A 173 -1.43 -3.11 10.88
C ILE A 173 -2.15 -4.32 11.47
N ARG A 174 -2.46 -5.31 10.64
CA ARG A 174 -3.38 -6.40 11.03
C ARG A 174 -2.73 -7.74 11.34
N ASP A 175 -1.47 -7.91 11.01
CA ASP A 175 -0.77 -9.19 11.04
C ASP A 175 0.69 -9.06 11.48
N TRP A 176 1.00 -8.06 12.31
CA TRP A 176 2.34 -7.81 12.83
C TRP A 176 3.08 -9.09 13.26
N ASN A 177 4.26 -9.30 12.68
CA ASN A 177 5.11 -10.46 12.84
C ASN A 177 4.40 -11.78 12.47
N TYR A 178 3.73 -11.80 11.32
CA TYR A 178 2.93 -12.95 10.89
C TYR A 178 3.79 -14.22 10.80
N LEU A 179 3.37 -15.28 11.50
CA LEU A 179 4.09 -16.56 11.60
C LEU A 179 5.54 -16.47 12.10
N LYS A 180 5.91 -15.38 12.82
CA LYS A 180 7.22 -15.28 13.46
C LYS A 180 7.46 -16.46 14.42
N GLY A 181 8.63 -17.08 14.29
CA GLY A 181 8.98 -18.31 15.01
C GLY A 181 8.40 -19.61 14.42
N GLN A 182 7.64 -19.51 13.32
CA GLN A 182 7.09 -20.64 12.55
C GLN A 182 7.52 -20.58 11.06
N GLY A 183 8.59 -19.85 10.75
CA GLY A 183 9.09 -19.67 9.38
C GLY A 183 8.67 -18.35 8.72
N GLY A 184 7.87 -17.51 9.39
CA GLY A 184 7.67 -16.11 9.01
C GLY A 184 8.83 -15.21 9.46
N GLY A 185 8.94 -14.03 8.85
CA GLY A 185 10.00 -13.06 9.14
C GLY A 185 9.69 -12.17 10.34
N THR A 186 10.44 -11.07 10.43
CA THR A 186 10.25 -10.04 11.45
C THR A 186 9.94 -8.71 10.77
N ASP A 187 8.79 -8.15 11.14
CA ASP A 187 8.30 -6.89 10.58
C ASP A 187 9.00 -5.70 11.24
N SER A 188 8.95 -4.57 10.54
CA SER A 188 9.50 -3.30 10.98
C SER A 188 8.55 -2.14 10.66
N ILE A 189 8.76 -1.02 11.35
CA ILE A 189 8.01 0.23 11.18
C ILE A 189 9.00 1.30 10.72
N TRP A 190 8.77 1.85 9.53
CA TRP A 190 9.66 2.85 8.95
C TRP A 190 9.01 4.23 9.04
N LEU A 191 9.78 5.24 9.45
CA LEU A 191 9.28 6.58 9.75
C LEU A 191 10.04 7.62 8.90
N ASP A 192 9.35 8.34 8.01
CA ASP A 192 9.99 9.40 7.22
C ASP A 192 10.37 10.58 8.15
N ASP A 193 11.65 10.94 8.16
CA ASP A 193 12.23 11.97 9.01
C ASP A 193 11.69 13.40 8.74
N LYS A 194 11.06 13.61 7.58
CA LYS A 194 10.34 14.85 7.24
C LYS A 194 8.99 14.93 7.94
N ILE A 195 8.40 13.78 8.28
CA ILE A 195 7.14 13.69 9.04
C ILE A 195 7.43 13.59 10.54
N PHE A 196 8.35 12.71 10.92
CA PHE A 196 8.75 12.46 12.30
C PHE A 196 9.97 13.32 12.68
N THR A 197 9.79 14.63 12.60
CA THR A 197 10.86 15.65 12.64
C THR A 197 11.82 15.62 13.85
N ALA A 198 11.45 14.95 14.94
CA ALA A 198 12.34 14.71 16.08
C ALA A 198 13.51 13.77 15.74
N PHE A 199 13.38 13.00 14.66
CA PHE A 199 14.40 12.09 14.11
C PHE A 199 15.08 12.64 12.85
N LYS A 200 14.93 13.94 12.56
CA LYS A 200 15.48 14.56 11.36
C LYS A 200 16.99 14.31 11.23
N GLY A 201 17.42 13.84 10.07
CA GLY A 201 18.82 13.55 9.75
C GLY A 201 19.29 12.17 10.21
N MET A 202 18.39 11.29 10.63
CA MET A 202 18.68 9.91 11.02
C MET A 202 18.33 8.88 9.93
N ASP A 203 18.23 9.30 8.66
CA ASP A 203 17.92 8.41 7.52
C ASP A 203 18.84 7.17 7.50
N GLY A 204 18.22 5.98 7.48
CA GLY A 204 18.88 4.68 7.54
C GLY A 204 19.28 4.23 8.96
N GLU A 205 18.95 4.98 10.01
CA GLU A 205 19.26 4.63 11.40
C GLU A 205 18.05 4.06 12.14
N GLY A 206 18.30 3.11 13.04
CA GLY A 206 17.32 2.68 14.04
C GLY A 206 17.28 3.64 15.23
N ILE A 207 16.18 3.61 16.00
CA ILE A 207 16.07 4.40 17.23
C ILE A 207 16.58 3.64 18.45
N SER A 208 16.77 4.35 19.57
CA SER A 208 17.17 3.74 20.85
C SER A 208 16.03 3.69 21.86
N SER A 209 16.23 2.93 22.94
CA SER A 209 15.32 2.91 24.09
C SER A 209 15.12 4.27 24.77
N LYS A 210 16.01 5.25 24.53
CA LYS A 210 15.82 6.64 25.00
C LYS A 210 14.69 7.35 24.26
N ASN A 211 14.37 6.92 23.05
CA ASN A 211 13.39 7.57 22.17
C ASN A 211 12.00 6.95 22.21
N PHE A 212 11.86 5.81 22.90
CA PHE A 212 10.66 5.00 22.89
C PHE A 212 10.21 4.67 24.31
N VAL A 213 8.90 4.58 24.52
CA VAL A 213 8.35 4.11 25.78
C VAL A 213 7.07 3.30 25.58
N VAL A 214 6.96 2.20 26.32
CA VAL A 214 5.69 1.49 26.49
C VAL A 214 4.93 2.09 27.68
N GLY A 215 3.69 2.51 27.43
CA GLY A 215 2.71 2.87 28.45
C GLY A 215 2.10 4.26 28.30
N SER A 216 1.89 4.92 29.44
CA SER A 216 1.28 6.22 29.67
C SER A 216 1.46 7.34 28.63
N LYS A 217 2.70 7.62 28.35
CA LYS A 217 3.17 8.92 27.85
C LYS A 217 4.68 8.86 27.89
N ALA A 218 5.33 9.78 27.19
CA ALA A 218 6.74 10.07 27.41
C ALA A 218 6.99 10.37 28.90
N LYS A 219 8.12 9.86 29.40
CA LYS A 219 8.63 10.03 30.77
C LYS A 219 9.86 10.94 30.81
N THR A 220 10.49 11.16 29.66
CA THR A 220 11.70 11.97 29.48
C THR A 220 11.56 12.79 28.22
N ALA A 221 12.24 13.95 28.16
CA ALA A 221 12.22 14.89 27.04
C ALA A 221 12.60 14.29 25.67
N ASP A 222 13.29 13.15 25.64
CA ASP A 222 13.75 12.50 24.41
C ASP A 222 12.85 11.36 23.92
N GLN A 223 11.75 11.06 24.63
CA GLN A 223 10.84 9.96 24.27
C GLN A 223 9.76 10.43 23.30
N TYR A 224 10.05 10.34 22.00
CA TYR A 224 9.17 10.81 20.93
C TYR A 224 8.15 9.77 20.47
N LEU A 225 8.34 8.48 20.76
CA LEU A 225 7.41 7.42 20.42
C LEU A 225 6.83 6.76 21.67
N VAL A 226 5.50 6.66 21.72
CA VAL A 226 4.77 6.08 22.85
C VAL A 226 3.89 4.94 22.34
N PHE A 227 4.18 3.71 22.76
CA PHE A 227 3.32 2.56 22.50
C PHE A 227 2.38 2.30 23.68
N ARG A 228 1.08 2.36 23.42
CA ARG A 228 0.03 2.00 24.39
C ARG A 228 -0.32 0.53 24.22
N GLU A 229 0.45 -0.36 24.82
CA GLU A 229 0.29 -1.82 24.70
C GLU A 229 -1.15 -2.29 24.98
N ASN A 230 -1.77 -1.84 26.08
CA ASN A 230 -3.16 -2.20 26.40
C ASN A 230 -4.21 -1.72 25.39
N LYS A 231 -3.86 -0.79 24.49
CA LYS A 231 -4.73 -0.27 23.43
C LYS A 231 -4.23 -0.61 22.04
N GLN A 232 -3.03 -1.18 21.92
CA GLN A 232 -2.36 -1.53 20.67
C GLN A 232 -2.30 -0.33 19.71
N LYS A 233 -1.81 0.79 20.25
CA LYS A 233 -1.78 2.10 19.57
C LYS A 233 -0.42 2.75 19.72
N LEU A 234 0.10 3.30 18.63
CA LEU A 234 1.37 4.00 18.58
C LEU A 234 1.16 5.49 18.34
N TYR A 235 1.86 6.30 19.12
CA TYR A 235 1.74 7.75 19.09
C TYR A 235 3.11 8.38 18.88
N TYR A 236 3.11 9.46 18.13
CA TYR A 236 4.26 10.35 17.99
C TYR A 236 4.06 11.59 18.85
N ASP A 237 5.04 11.92 19.68
CA ASP A 237 5.07 13.04 20.62
C ASP A 237 6.25 13.94 20.22
N ALA A 238 6.01 14.90 19.32
CA ALA A 238 7.08 15.64 18.65
C ALA A 238 7.93 16.51 19.60
N ASP A 239 7.35 16.97 20.73
CA ASP A 239 8.04 17.78 21.74
C ASP A 239 8.73 16.93 22.82
N GLY A 240 8.50 15.62 22.82
CA GLY A 240 9.11 14.64 23.71
C GLY A 240 8.80 14.81 25.20
N ALA A 241 7.82 15.62 25.61
CA ALA A 241 7.68 16.03 27.01
C ALA A 241 6.38 15.59 27.70
N GLY A 242 5.89 14.37 27.47
CA GLY A 242 4.83 13.75 28.30
C GLY A 242 3.51 14.52 28.37
N GLY A 243 3.35 15.49 27.47
CA GLY A 243 2.18 16.35 27.32
C GLY A 243 1.05 15.65 26.57
N ASP A 244 -0.06 16.36 26.40
CA ASP A 244 -1.22 15.83 25.68
C ASP A 244 -1.06 15.86 24.15
N ALA A 245 -0.08 16.61 23.63
CA ALA A 245 0.12 16.89 22.20
C ALA A 245 0.79 15.75 21.41
N LYS A 246 0.36 14.51 21.66
CA LYS A 246 0.75 13.34 20.86
C LYS A 246 -0.25 13.07 19.74
N VAL A 247 0.25 12.62 18.60
CA VAL A 247 -0.56 12.24 17.44
C VAL A 247 -0.56 10.72 17.33
N LEU A 248 -1.75 10.11 17.50
CA LEU A 248 -1.98 8.71 17.12
C LEU A 248 -1.80 8.58 15.60
N PHE A 249 -0.98 7.61 15.17
CA PHE A 249 -0.73 7.36 13.75
C PHE A 249 -0.85 5.89 13.34
N ALA A 250 -0.66 4.94 14.26
CA ALA A 250 -0.80 3.53 13.95
C ALA A 250 -1.57 2.75 15.03
N LYS A 251 -2.25 1.69 14.60
CA LYS A 251 -2.92 0.69 15.44
C LYS A 251 -2.48 -0.71 15.03
N PHE A 252 -2.55 -1.64 15.97
CA PHE A 252 -2.32 -3.07 15.72
C PHE A 252 -3.57 -3.88 16.05
N SER A 253 -3.81 -4.96 15.30
CA SER A 253 -4.90 -5.90 15.57
C SER A 253 -4.39 -7.13 16.30
N GLY A 254 -4.90 -7.39 17.50
CA GLY A 254 -4.34 -8.43 18.39
C GLY A 254 -3.46 -7.80 19.45
N HIS A 255 -2.82 -8.61 20.30
CA HIS A 255 -1.88 -8.12 21.32
C HIS A 255 -0.46 -8.38 20.85
N HIS A 256 0.27 -7.31 20.55
CA HIS A 256 1.65 -7.37 20.10
C HIS A 256 2.55 -6.58 21.04
N ASP A 257 3.76 -7.09 21.16
CA ASP A 257 4.87 -6.40 21.79
C ASP A 257 5.56 -5.59 20.70
N ILE A 258 5.76 -4.29 20.96
CA ILE A 258 6.47 -3.36 20.08
C ILE A 258 7.61 -2.76 20.90
N GLY A 259 8.82 -2.85 20.38
CA GLY A 259 10.05 -2.34 20.97
C GLY A 259 10.73 -1.29 20.10
N TYR A 260 11.70 -0.59 20.67
CA TYR A 260 12.48 0.41 19.94
C TYR A 260 13.26 -0.18 18.77
N GLY A 261 13.62 -1.48 18.83
CA GLY A 261 14.34 -2.17 17.78
C GLY A 261 13.52 -2.48 16.53
N ASP A 262 12.20 -2.24 16.58
CA ASP A 262 11.31 -2.46 15.44
C ASP A 262 11.24 -1.24 14.50
N PHE A 263 11.92 -0.15 14.83
CA PHE A 263 11.83 1.12 14.09
C PHE A 263 13.09 1.43 13.28
N LEU A 264 12.87 1.89 12.05
CA LEU A 264 13.87 2.47 11.16
C LEU A 264 13.43 3.88 10.75
N ILE A 265 14.37 4.82 10.65
CA ILE A 265 14.11 6.16 10.12
C ILE A 265 14.51 6.20 8.64
N VAL A 266 13.68 6.83 7.79
CA VAL A 266 13.84 6.94 6.33
C VAL A 266 13.56 8.35 5.80
#